data_AF-A0A396J9K5-F1
#
_entry.id   AF-A0A396J9K5-F1
#
_cell.length_a   1.000
_cell.length_b   1.000
_cell.length_c   1.000
_cell.angle_alpha   90.00
_cell.angle_beta   90.00
_cell.angle_gamma   90.00
#
_symmetry.space_group_name_H-M   'P 1'
#
loop_
_entity.id
_entity.type
_entity.pdbx_description
1 polymer ?
#
loop_
_entity_poly.entity_id
_entity_poly.type
_entity_poly.pdbx_seq_one_letter_code
_entity_poly.pdbx_strand_id
1 'polypeptide(L)'
;MCTESLKYCSCTQCTAHANFFINEGPHGCLIWLGTWLTLGHRNKNEEQASPLFDIDTILAATDSFSIENKIGQGGFGPVYKGILAQGKEIGVKRLSKTSKQGVTEFMNEVGLVAKLQRRNLVSVLGRCTYGNERMLVYEYMPNGSLNHFIFDPVQGKILQWRKRYDIITGVARGLLYLHQDSKLTIVHRDLKTSNILLDSELNPKILILVCHISWKEIVQLGYMSPEYAVNGLLSLKSDVFSFGVIVLEMLSGIRNNHFKNQDHPHNLLGQGRALEFMDASIPSELLRCLQVGLLCVQKLPEDRPDMSSVVSH
;
A
#
# COMPACT_ATOMS: atom_id res chain seq x y z
N MET A 1 35.37 38.25 -3.44
CA MET A 1 36.24 37.17 -3.96
C MET A 1 35.79 35.85 -3.35
N CYS A 2 35.11 35.02 -4.13
CA CYS A 2 35.09 33.56 -4.00
C CYS A 2 34.68 33.04 -5.37
N THR A 3 35.69 32.68 -6.15
CA THR A 3 35.64 32.02 -7.45
C THR A 3 35.56 30.51 -7.27
N GLU A 4 34.99 29.87 -8.28
CA GLU A 4 34.98 28.45 -8.63
C GLU A 4 36.22 27.64 -8.20
N SER A 5 36.04 26.35 -7.91
CA SER A 5 36.58 25.24 -8.75
C SER A 5 36.31 23.85 -8.17
N LEU A 6 35.74 23.00 -9.04
CA LEU A 6 35.75 21.54 -8.96
C LEU A 6 37.19 20.99 -9.00
N LYS A 7 37.47 19.90 -8.27
CA LYS A 7 37.90 18.57 -8.79
C LYS A 7 38.73 17.75 -7.77
N TYR A 8 38.54 16.44 -7.89
CA TYR A 8 39.34 15.31 -7.37
C TYR A 8 39.21 14.95 -5.88
N CYS A 9 38.23 14.09 -5.58
CA CYS A 9 38.46 13.03 -4.61
C CYS A 9 38.30 11.68 -5.31
N SER A 10 39.42 11.11 -5.73
CA SER A 10 39.57 9.73 -6.15
C SER A 10 39.58 8.84 -4.91
N CYS A 11 38.42 8.31 -4.51
CA CYS A 11 38.35 7.25 -3.51
C CYS A 11 37.82 5.98 -4.18
N THR A 12 38.71 5.03 -4.41
CA THR A 12 38.48 3.68 -4.96
C THR A 12 37.84 2.71 -3.95
N GLN A 13 36.99 3.20 -3.05
CA GLN A 13 36.16 2.38 -2.16
C GLN A 13 34.74 2.94 -2.09
N CYS A 14 34.00 2.85 -3.20
CA CYS A 14 32.53 2.89 -3.18
C CYS A 14 31.99 1.47 -3.15
N THR A 15 31.87 0.90 -1.96
CA THR A 15 30.86 -0.13 -1.68
C THR A 15 29.66 0.60 -1.09
N ALA A 16 28.53 0.52 -1.79
CA ALA A 16 27.26 1.09 -1.36
C ALA A 16 26.84 0.47 -0.02
N HIS A 17 27.07 1.18 1.08
CA HIS A 17 26.47 0.87 2.37
C HIS A 17 25.41 1.92 2.69
N ALA A 18 24.19 1.40 2.92
CA ALA A 18 23.00 2.15 3.22
C ALA A 18 23.14 2.89 4.56
N ASN A 19 23.49 4.18 4.50
CA ASN A 19 23.32 5.08 5.64
C ASN A 19 21.94 5.72 5.56
N PHE A 20 20.96 5.10 6.22
CA PHE A 20 19.73 5.76 6.63
C PHE A 20 20.06 6.70 7.78
N PHE A 21 20.33 7.97 7.50
CA PHE A 21 20.30 9.00 8.54
C PHE A 21 18.85 9.40 8.79
N ILE A 22 18.35 9.11 10.00
CA ILE A 22 17.07 9.65 10.50
C ILE A 22 17.42 10.43 11.76
N ASN A 23 17.05 11.71 11.80
CA ASN A 23 17.26 12.62 12.93
C ASN A 23 16.64 12.05 14.21
N GLU A 24 17.43 11.99 15.27
CA GLU A 24 16.99 11.58 16.60
C GLU A 24 16.11 12.67 17.26
N GLY A 25 14.89 12.29 17.61
CA GLY A 25 14.03 12.96 18.58
C GLY A 25 13.73 12.02 19.76
N PRO A 26 13.39 12.52 20.96
CA PRO A 26 13.65 11.81 22.22
C PRO A 26 12.62 10.74 22.63
N HIS A 27 11.85 10.14 21.71
CA HIS A 27 10.88 9.10 22.08
C HIS A 27 10.80 7.94 21.08
N GLY A 28 11.38 6.79 21.45
CA GLY A 28 11.12 5.47 20.85
C GLY A 28 12.19 4.99 19.86
N CYS A 29 12.90 3.90 20.18
CA CYS A 29 13.78 3.23 19.22
C CYS A 29 12.96 2.67 18.05
N LEU A 30 13.30 3.08 16.83
CA LEU A 30 12.82 2.50 15.59
C LEU A 30 13.42 1.10 15.42
N ILE A 31 12.58 0.07 15.30
CA ILE A 31 13.03 -1.28 14.98
C ILE A 31 12.71 -1.57 13.52
N TRP A 32 13.77 -1.91 12.77
CA TRP A 32 13.69 -2.35 11.39
C TRP A 32 13.36 -3.84 11.35
N LEU A 33 12.16 -4.20 10.88
CA LEU A 33 11.72 -5.59 10.68
C LEU A 33 11.63 -5.86 9.18
N GLY A 34 12.78 -5.86 8.50
CA GLY A 34 12.80 -5.98 7.04
C GLY A 34 12.13 -4.76 6.38
N THR A 35 11.03 -4.97 5.67
CA THR A 35 10.27 -3.91 4.99
C THR A 35 9.31 -3.13 5.88
N TRP A 36 9.39 -3.22 7.21
CA TRP A 36 8.49 -2.46 8.09
C TRP A 36 9.29 -1.58 9.04
N LEU A 37 8.89 -0.31 9.09
CA LEU A 37 9.33 0.62 10.12
C LEU A 37 8.33 0.40 11.26
N THR A 38 8.82 -0.13 12.38
CA THR A 38 8.03 -0.29 13.59
C THR A 38 8.57 0.62 14.68
N LEU A 39 7.66 1.28 15.41
CA LEU A 39 7.96 1.96 16.67
C LEU A 39 7.58 0.99 17.80
N GLY A 40 8.55 0.55 18.63
CA GLY A 40 8.25 -0.28 19.82
C GLY A 40 9.37 -1.22 20.29
N HIS A 41 9.22 -1.80 21.48
CA HIS A 41 10.15 -2.76 22.10
C HIS A 41 9.82 -4.23 21.71
N ARG A 42 10.85 -5.02 21.40
CA ARG A 42 10.74 -6.46 21.09
C ARG A 42 10.48 -7.29 22.35
N ASN A 43 9.29 -7.90 22.48
CA ASN A 43 9.11 -9.05 23.37
C ASN A 43 9.41 -10.34 22.59
N LYS A 44 10.45 -11.07 23.01
CA LYS A 44 10.95 -12.29 22.36
C LYS A 44 10.04 -13.54 22.50
N ASN A 45 8.89 -13.43 23.19
CA ASN A 45 8.15 -14.61 23.66
C ASN A 45 6.74 -14.80 23.05
N GLU A 46 6.40 -14.16 21.92
CA GLU A 46 5.11 -14.38 21.24
C GLU A 46 5.29 -14.76 19.75
N GLU A 47 5.94 -15.90 19.48
CA GLU A 47 5.88 -16.58 18.20
C GLU A 47 4.65 -17.50 18.14
N GLN A 48 3.46 -16.94 17.96
CA GLN A 48 2.44 -17.66 17.21
C GLN A 48 2.75 -17.43 15.73
N ALA A 49 3.42 -18.40 15.13
CA ALA A 49 3.69 -18.41 13.70
C ALA A 49 2.36 -18.43 12.92
N SER A 50 2.26 -17.60 11.89
CA SER A 50 1.16 -17.68 10.91
C SER A 50 1.02 -19.11 10.40
N PRO A 51 -0.20 -19.62 10.13
CA PRO A 51 -0.39 -20.98 9.62
C PRO A 51 0.49 -21.27 8.40
N LEU A 52 1.16 -22.43 8.42
CA LEU A 52 1.97 -22.91 7.30
C LEU A 52 1.13 -23.90 6.49
N PHE A 53 0.91 -23.57 5.22
CA PHE A 53 0.31 -24.46 4.23
C PHE A 53 1.41 -25.28 3.57
N ASP A 54 1.18 -26.58 3.42
CA ASP A 54 2.01 -27.44 2.57
C ASP A 54 1.75 -27.13 1.09
N ILE A 55 2.74 -27.43 0.25
CA ILE A 55 2.67 -27.13 -1.19
C ILE A 55 1.55 -27.91 -1.87
N ASP A 56 1.29 -29.15 -1.45
CA ASP A 56 0.29 -30.02 -2.06
C ASP A 56 -1.13 -29.47 -1.86
N THR A 57 -1.42 -28.92 -0.68
CA THR A 57 -2.66 -28.20 -0.38
C THR A 57 -2.82 -26.99 -1.30
N ILE A 58 -1.75 -26.23 -1.55
CA ILE A 58 -1.81 -25.06 -2.44
C ILE A 58 -1.98 -25.48 -3.91
N LEU A 59 -1.28 -26.52 -4.35
CA LEU A 59 -1.42 -27.07 -5.70
C LEU A 59 -2.83 -27.59 -5.93
N ALA A 60 -3.37 -28.37 -5.00
CA ALA A 60 -4.75 -28.86 -5.07
C ALA A 60 -5.76 -27.70 -5.10
N ALA A 61 -5.58 -26.70 -4.22
CA ALA A 61 -6.50 -25.58 -4.12
C ALA A 61 -6.52 -24.69 -5.37
N THR A 62 -5.39 -24.53 -6.05
CA THR A 62 -5.23 -23.64 -7.21
C THR A 62 -5.30 -24.35 -8.55
N ASP A 63 -5.62 -25.65 -8.57
CA ASP A 63 -5.53 -26.52 -9.74
C ASP A 63 -4.14 -26.40 -10.42
N SER A 64 -3.09 -26.64 -9.63
CA SER A 64 -1.69 -26.53 -10.03
C SER A 64 -1.32 -25.16 -10.63
N PHE A 65 -1.86 -24.08 -10.07
CA PHE A 65 -1.73 -22.71 -10.60
C PHE A 65 -2.25 -22.56 -12.03
N SER A 66 -3.38 -23.20 -12.34
CA SER A 66 -4.07 -23.07 -13.63
C SER A 66 -4.25 -21.60 -14.02
N ILE A 67 -4.10 -21.32 -15.32
CA ILE A 67 -4.26 -19.97 -15.86
C ILE A 67 -5.68 -19.45 -15.65
N GLU A 68 -6.67 -20.33 -15.62
CA GLU A 68 -8.08 -20.00 -15.36
C GLU A 68 -8.28 -19.47 -13.94
N ASN A 69 -7.46 -19.92 -12.99
CA ASN A 69 -7.47 -19.46 -11.61
C ASN A 69 -6.63 -18.19 -11.40
N LYS A 70 -5.95 -17.67 -12.42
CA LYS A 70 -5.12 -16.46 -12.28
C LYS A 70 -6.00 -15.21 -12.21
N ILE A 71 -6.03 -14.56 -11.06
CA ILE A 71 -6.85 -13.35 -10.82
C ILE A 71 -6.08 -12.04 -10.98
N GLY A 72 -4.75 -12.11 -11.12
CA GLY A 72 -3.95 -10.92 -11.38
C GLY A 72 -2.46 -11.18 -11.42
N GLN A 73 -1.70 -10.19 -11.87
CA GLN A 73 -0.24 -10.19 -11.80
C GLN A 73 0.26 -8.77 -11.56
N GLY A 74 1.11 -8.61 -10.54
CA GLY A 74 1.81 -7.36 -10.27
C GLY A 74 3.32 -7.57 -10.35
N GLY A 75 4.10 -6.55 -10.02
CA GLY A 75 5.57 -6.61 -10.00
C GLY A 75 6.15 -7.71 -9.09
N PHE A 76 5.34 -8.19 -8.14
CA PHE A 76 5.71 -9.23 -7.18
C PHE A 76 5.29 -10.64 -7.57
N GLY A 77 4.85 -10.84 -8.81
CA GLY A 77 4.42 -12.15 -9.31
C GLY A 77 2.90 -12.31 -9.42
N PRO A 78 2.45 -13.48 -9.87
CA PRO A 78 1.03 -13.77 -10.11
C PRO A 78 0.25 -14.02 -8.82
N VAL A 79 -1.05 -13.78 -8.88
CA VAL A 79 -2.05 -14.11 -7.87
C VAL A 79 -3.03 -15.10 -8.46
N TYR A 80 -3.33 -16.16 -7.71
CA TYR A 80 -4.32 -17.16 -8.08
C TYR A 80 -5.46 -17.20 -7.07
N LYS A 81 -6.67 -17.45 -7.54
CA LYS A 81 -7.77 -17.94 -6.72
C LYS A 81 -7.52 -19.41 -6.42
N GLY A 82 -7.83 -19.82 -5.20
CA GLY A 82 -7.87 -21.23 -4.84
C GLY A 82 -9.06 -21.56 -3.96
N ILE A 83 -9.40 -22.84 -3.88
CA ILE A 83 -10.48 -23.35 -3.05
C ILE A 83 -9.92 -24.49 -2.19
N LEU A 84 -9.88 -24.30 -0.86
CA LEU A 84 -9.43 -25.32 0.08
C LEU A 84 -10.47 -26.46 0.17
N ALA A 85 -10.07 -27.62 0.70
CA ALA A 85 -10.91 -28.83 0.80
C ALA A 85 -12.26 -28.68 1.54
N GLN A 86 -12.47 -27.55 2.24
CA GLN A 86 -13.71 -27.20 2.94
C GLN A 86 -14.54 -26.15 2.19
N GLY A 87 -14.23 -25.87 0.92
CA GLY A 87 -14.89 -24.84 0.11
C GLY A 87 -14.45 -23.41 0.40
N LYS A 88 -13.49 -23.20 1.31
CA LYS A 88 -12.99 -21.87 1.65
C LYS A 88 -12.16 -21.31 0.49
N GLU A 89 -12.64 -20.21 -0.10
CA GLU A 89 -11.92 -19.49 -1.14
C GLU A 89 -10.74 -18.70 -0.57
N ILE A 90 -9.60 -18.75 -1.27
CA ILE A 90 -8.36 -18.09 -0.89
C ILE A 90 -7.73 -17.37 -2.08
N GLY A 91 -6.99 -16.30 -1.80
CA GLY A 91 -6.02 -15.70 -2.70
C GLY A 91 -4.62 -16.21 -2.41
N VAL A 92 -3.91 -16.67 -3.43
CA VAL A 92 -2.53 -17.16 -3.33
C VAL A 92 -1.62 -16.27 -4.16
N LYS A 93 -0.85 -15.40 -3.50
CA LYS A 93 0.21 -14.62 -4.15
C LYS A 93 1.48 -15.45 -4.18
N ARG A 94 1.89 -15.88 -5.37
CA ARG A 94 3.18 -16.53 -5.59
C ARG A 94 4.23 -15.46 -5.84
N LEU A 95 5.16 -15.31 -4.91
CA LEU A 95 6.18 -14.28 -4.97
C LEU A 95 7.22 -14.60 -6.05
N SER A 96 7.69 -13.56 -6.74
CA SER A 96 8.74 -13.72 -7.74
C SER A 96 10.04 -14.27 -7.12
N LYS A 97 10.67 -15.22 -7.83
CA LYS A 97 11.98 -15.81 -7.45
C LYS A 97 13.12 -14.80 -7.49
N THR A 98 12.91 -13.64 -8.12
CA THR A 98 13.88 -12.54 -8.19
C THR A 98 13.87 -11.63 -6.96
N SER A 99 12.94 -11.85 -6.01
CA SER A 99 12.94 -11.09 -4.76
C SER A 99 14.25 -11.31 -4.02
N LYS A 100 14.92 -10.21 -3.65
CA LYS A 100 16.18 -10.24 -2.88
C LYS A 100 15.97 -10.58 -1.40
N GLN A 101 14.71 -10.73 -0.98
CA GLN A 101 14.33 -10.97 0.40
C GLN A 101 14.76 -12.37 0.86
N GLY A 102 15.40 -12.43 2.02
CA GLY A 102 15.72 -13.70 2.68
C GLY A 102 14.46 -14.43 3.15
N VAL A 103 14.51 -15.76 3.23
CA VAL A 103 13.40 -16.59 3.74
C VAL A 103 12.95 -16.14 5.12
N THR A 104 13.92 -15.88 6.01
CA THR A 104 13.68 -15.42 7.38
C THR A 104 12.98 -14.07 7.43
N GLU A 105 13.35 -13.14 6.54
CA GLU A 105 12.72 -11.82 6.46
C GLU A 105 11.26 -11.94 6.03
N PHE A 106 10.99 -12.68 4.94
CA PHE A 106 9.62 -12.96 4.50
C PHE A 106 8.82 -13.61 5.63
N MET A 107 9.42 -14.56 6.33
CA MET A 107 8.77 -15.27 7.41
C MET A 107 8.39 -14.37 8.60
N ASN A 108 9.27 -13.45 8.97
CA ASN A 108 9.00 -12.47 10.02
C ASN A 108 7.88 -11.50 9.58
N GLU A 109 7.93 -11.01 8.35
CA GLU A 109 6.93 -10.09 7.81
C GLU A 109 5.54 -10.72 7.74
N VAL A 110 5.41 -11.94 7.21
CA VAL A 110 4.12 -12.65 7.23
C VAL A 110 3.63 -12.85 8.66
N GLY A 111 4.53 -13.21 9.59
CA GLY A 111 4.17 -13.38 11.00
C GLY A 111 3.63 -12.11 11.64
N LEU A 112 4.13 -10.93 11.24
CA LEU A 112 3.62 -9.64 11.70
C LEU A 112 2.26 -9.32 11.08
N VAL A 113 2.14 -9.46 9.76
CA VAL A 113 0.90 -9.11 9.03
C VAL A 113 -0.25 -10.05 9.41
N ALA A 114 0.02 -11.32 9.69
CA ALA A 114 -0.99 -12.27 10.15
C ALA A 114 -1.62 -11.88 11.50
N LYS A 115 -0.93 -11.08 12.32
CA LYS A 115 -1.47 -10.54 13.59
C LYS A 115 -2.39 -9.34 13.39
N LEU A 116 -2.40 -8.75 12.20
CA LEU A 116 -3.24 -7.60 11.86
C LEU A 116 -4.60 -8.13 11.39
N GLN A 117 -5.56 -8.16 12.31
CA GLN A 117 -6.92 -8.59 12.00
C GLN A 117 -7.90 -7.44 12.26
N ARG A 118 -8.34 -6.79 11.18
CA ARG A 118 -9.33 -5.71 11.22
C ARG A 118 -10.22 -5.75 10.00
N ARG A 119 -11.43 -5.20 10.14
CA ARG A 119 -12.45 -5.15 9.10
C ARG A 119 -11.95 -4.57 7.78
N ASN A 120 -11.07 -3.57 7.82
CA ASN A 120 -10.56 -2.87 6.64
C ASN A 120 -9.14 -3.28 6.21
N LEU A 121 -8.66 -4.43 6.68
CA LEU A 121 -7.41 -5.05 6.23
C LEU A 121 -7.70 -6.43 5.65
N VAL A 122 -6.98 -6.80 4.59
CA VAL A 122 -7.08 -8.16 4.03
C VAL A 122 -6.45 -9.14 5.01
N SER A 123 -7.22 -10.14 5.42
CA SER A 123 -6.80 -11.15 6.38
C SER A 123 -5.79 -12.10 5.73
N VAL A 124 -4.57 -12.09 6.25
CA VAL A 124 -3.56 -13.09 5.92
C VAL A 124 -3.91 -14.38 6.66
N LEU A 125 -4.13 -15.44 5.89
CA LEU A 125 -4.49 -16.76 6.40
C LEU A 125 -3.25 -17.60 6.69
N GLY A 126 -2.14 -17.32 6.00
CA GLY A 126 -0.89 -18.00 6.23
C GLY A 126 0.09 -17.86 5.06
N ARG A 127 1.01 -18.81 4.99
CA ARG A 127 2.08 -18.85 3.99
C ARG A 127 2.36 -20.26 3.52
N CYS A 128 2.96 -20.37 2.35
CA CYS A 128 3.59 -21.59 1.87
C CYS A 128 5.05 -21.32 1.47
N THR A 129 5.92 -22.25 1.82
CA THR A 129 7.37 -22.13 1.70
C THR A 129 7.90 -23.49 1.29
N TYR A 130 8.29 -23.64 0.01
CA TYR A 130 8.78 -24.92 -0.54
C TYR A 130 9.96 -24.69 -1.49
N GLY A 131 11.14 -25.20 -1.15
CA GLY A 131 12.37 -24.91 -1.90
C GLY A 131 12.62 -23.39 -2.00
N ASN A 132 12.59 -22.85 -3.22
CA ASN A 132 12.70 -21.41 -3.50
C ASN A 132 11.35 -20.71 -3.68
N GLU A 133 10.24 -21.42 -3.57
CA GLU A 133 8.89 -20.86 -3.71
C GLU A 133 8.43 -20.22 -2.40
N ARG A 134 7.98 -18.97 -2.48
CA ARG A 134 7.38 -18.24 -1.35
C ARG A 134 5.99 -17.79 -1.76
N MET A 135 5.00 -18.10 -0.94
CA MET A 135 3.61 -17.80 -1.24
C MET A 135 2.92 -17.22 -0.02
N LEU A 136 2.15 -16.17 -0.24
CA LEU A 136 1.26 -15.59 0.76
C LEU A 136 -0.17 -16.06 0.47
N VAL A 137 -0.84 -16.56 1.51
CA VAL A 137 -2.23 -17.01 1.44
C VAL A 137 -3.10 -16.05 2.23
N TYR A 138 -4.13 -15.50 1.59
CA TYR A 138 -5.05 -14.53 2.20
C TYR A 138 -6.50 -14.81 1.80
N GLU A 139 -7.44 -14.16 2.46
CA GLU A 139 -8.87 -14.28 2.12
C GLU A 139 -9.13 -13.85 0.66
N TYR A 140 -9.94 -14.61 -0.07
CA TYR A 140 -10.30 -14.22 -1.43
C TYR A 140 -11.22 -12.99 -1.43
N MET A 141 -10.93 -12.04 -2.32
CA MET A 141 -11.66 -10.79 -2.46
C MET A 141 -12.39 -10.81 -3.82
N PRO A 142 -13.69 -11.15 -3.86
CA PRO A 142 -14.39 -11.51 -5.10
C PRO A 142 -14.56 -10.34 -6.08
N ASN A 143 -14.65 -9.11 -5.58
CA ASN A 143 -14.72 -7.92 -6.43
C ASN A 143 -13.32 -7.40 -6.83
N GLY A 144 -12.24 -8.05 -6.39
CA GLY A 144 -10.89 -7.66 -6.77
C GLY A 144 -10.54 -6.23 -6.34
N SER A 145 -9.76 -5.53 -7.16
CA SER A 145 -9.21 -4.22 -6.79
C SER A 145 -10.13 -3.04 -7.16
N LEU A 146 -10.18 -2.06 -6.26
CA LEU A 146 -10.81 -0.75 -6.43
C LEU A 146 -10.35 -0.02 -7.72
N ASN A 147 -9.11 -0.23 -8.17
CA ASN A 147 -8.60 0.35 -9.43
C ASN A 147 -9.50 0.04 -10.63
N HIS A 148 -10.14 -1.14 -10.68
CA HIS A 148 -11.07 -1.48 -11.76
C HIS A 148 -12.36 -0.69 -11.69
N PHE A 149 -12.83 -0.35 -10.48
CA PHE A 149 -14.08 0.41 -10.33
C PHE A 149 -13.91 1.90 -10.54
N ILE A 150 -12.73 2.48 -10.31
CA ILE A 150 -12.54 3.92 -10.49
C ILE A 150 -12.37 4.27 -11.97
N PHE A 151 -11.57 3.49 -12.70
CA PHE A 151 -11.08 3.87 -14.02
C PHE A 151 -11.76 3.14 -15.18
N ASP A 152 -12.58 2.12 -14.92
CA ASP A 152 -13.40 1.48 -15.94
C ASP A 152 -14.74 2.22 -16.06
N PRO A 153 -15.12 2.69 -17.27
CA PRO A 153 -16.33 3.49 -17.48
C PRO A 153 -17.64 2.72 -17.26
N VAL A 154 -17.60 1.38 -17.28
CA VAL A 154 -18.75 0.51 -17.01
C VAL A 154 -18.82 0.22 -15.52
N GLN A 155 -17.72 -0.24 -14.91
CA GLN A 155 -17.69 -0.58 -13.48
C GLN A 155 -17.83 0.67 -12.59
N GLY A 156 -17.35 1.84 -13.04
CA GLY A 156 -17.46 3.08 -12.29
C GLY A 156 -18.87 3.60 -12.07
N LYS A 157 -19.85 3.10 -12.85
CA LYS A 157 -21.28 3.38 -12.64
C LYS A 157 -21.85 2.61 -11.45
N ILE A 158 -21.20 1.52 -11.03
CA ILE A 158 -21.62 0.72 -9.86
C ILE A 158 -21.34 1.49 -8.57
N LEU A 159 -20.23 2.22 -8.51
CA LEU A 159 -19.87 3.02 -7.34
C LEU A 159 -20.57 4.39 -7.36
N GLN A 160 -21.83 4.40 -6.93
CA GLN A 160 -22.54 5.63 -6.58
C GLN A 160 -21.81 6.36 -5.43
N TRP A 161 -22.06 7.67 -5.30
CA TRP A 161 -21.40 8.54 -4.30
C TRP A 161 -21.36 7.93 -2.90
N ARG A 162 -22.49 7.41 -2.40
CA ARG A 162 -22.57 6.82 -1.06
C ARG A 162 -21.55 5.69 -0.88
N LYS A 163 -21.40 4.82 -1.89
CA LYS A 163 -20.47 3.69 -1.82
C LYS A 163 -19.02 4.16 -1.92
N ARG A 164 -18.73 5.19 -2.72
CA ARG A 164 -17.41 5.83 -2.77
C ARG A 164 -17.01 6.40 -1.41
N TYR A 165 -17.94 7.08 -0.75
CA TYR A 165 -17.74 7.61 0.59
C TYR A 165 -17.45 6.48 1.60
N ASP A 166 -18.25 5.42 1.62
CA ASP A 166 -18.03 4.26 2.50
C ASP A 166 -16.66 3.61 2.25
N ILE A 167 -16.22 3.54 0.99
CA ILE A 167 -14.90 3.06 0.62
C ILE A 167 -13.81 3.99 1.16
N ILE A 168 -13.91 5.30 0.97
CA ILE A 168 -12.95 6.29 1.48
C ILE A 168 -12.83 6.18 3.00
N THR A 169 -13.96 6.16 3.72
CA THR A 169 -13.99 6.03 5.18
C THR A 169 -13.39 4.69 5.64
N GLY A 170 -13.69 3.59 4.94
CA GLY A 170 -13.14 2.28 5.27
C GLY A 170 -11.62 2.23 5.08
N VAL A 171 -11.09 2.82 3.99
CA VAL A 171 -9.64 2.94 3.78
C VAL A 171 -9.00 3.80 4.86
N ALA A 172 -9.60 4.95 5.21
CA ALA A 172 -9.10 5.82 6.26
C ALA A 172 -9.00 5.10 7.62
N ARG A 173 -10.03 4.31 7.98
CA ARG A 173 -10.04 3.48 9.20
C ARG A 173 -8.99 2.36 9.16
N GLY A 174 -8.82 1.70 8.02
CA GLY A 174 -7.79 0.68 7.84
C GLY A 174 -6.38 1.27 8.03
N LEU A 175 -6.14 2.46 7.50
CA LEU A 175 -4.85 3.14 7.60
C LEU A 175 -4.61 3.72 9.01
N LEU A 176 -5.64 4.30 9.64
CA LEU A 176 -5.59 4.70 11.05
C LEU A 176 -5.19 3.53 11.94
N TYR A 177 -5.76 2.36 11.70
CA TYR A 177 -5.39 1.19 12.48
C TYR A 177 -3.91 0.84 12.35
N LEU A 178 -3.35 0.88 11.14
CA LEU A 178 -1.92 0.62 10.93
C LEU A 178 -1.04 1.68 11.62
N HIS A 179 -1.46 2.93 11.64
CA HIS A 179 -0.67 4.03 12.19
C HIS A 179 -0.70 4.09 13.72
N GLN A 180 -1.85 3.85 14.33
CA GLN A 180 -2.09 4.17 15.75
C GLN A 180 -2.74 3.04 16.56
N ASP A 181 -3.70 2.29 16.00
CA ASP A 181 -4.51 1.34 16.80
C ASP A 181 -3.95 -0.10 16.80
N SER A 182 -2.94 -0.41 16.00
CA SER A 182 -2.22 -1.68 16.05
C SER A 182 -1.17 -1.68 17.16
N LYS A 183 -0.82 -2.88 17.66
CA LYS A 183 0.24 -3.04 18.69
C LYS A 183 1.61 -2.48 18.25
N LEU A 184 1.81 -2.35 16.94
CA LEU A 184 3.00 -1.78 16.31
C LEU A 184 2.52 -0.71 15.35
N THR A 185 3.20 0.44 15.31
CA THR A 185 2.98 1.44 14.25
C THR A 185 3.59 0.93 12.96
N ILE A 186 2.80 0.93 11.88
CA ILE A 186 3.16 0.35 10.57
C ILE A 186 2.96 1.40 9.48
N VAL A 187 4.01 1.65 8.70
CA VAL A 187 3.94 2.41 7.44
C VAL A 187 3.65 1.44 6.29
N HIS A 188 2.59 1.66 5.51
CA HIS A 188 2.14 0.79 4.42
C HIS A 188 3.07 0.83 3.20
N ARG A 189 3.62 2.01 2.84
CA ARG A 189 4.64 2.23 1.78
C ARG A 189 4.16 2.16 0.34
N ASP A 190 3.20 1.30 0.01
CA ASP A 190 2.66 1.13 -1.35
C ASP A 190 1.14 1.29 -1.36
N LEU A 191 0.60 2.31 -0.68
CA LEU A 191 -0.83 2.51 -0.63
C LEU A 191 -1.30 3.09 -1.98
N LYS A 192 -2.16 2.36 -2.69
CA LYS A 192 -2.71 2.76 -4.00
C LYS A 192 -4.01 2.03 -4.27
N THR A 193 -4.77 2.51 -5.26
CA THR A 193 -6.06 1.91 -5.65
C THR A 193 -5.95 0.43 -6.01
N SER A 194 -4.81 -0.03 -6.57
CA SER A 194 -4.59 -1.45 -6.88
C SER A 194 -4.48 -2.35 -5.64
N ASN A 195 -4.11 -1.78 -4.50
CA ASN A 195 -3.91 -2.48 -3.23
C ASN A 195 -5.11 -2.30 -2.26
N ILE A 196 -6.18 -1.63 -2.70
CA ILE A 196 -7.48 -1.65 -2.02
C ILE A 196 -8.34 -2.70 -2.70
N LEU A 197 -8.64 -3.78 -1.99
CA LEU A 197 -9.50 -4.86 -2.47
C LEU A 197 -10.92 -4.72 -1.92
N LEU A 198 -11.90 -5.23 -2.66
CA LEU A 198 -13.31 -5.13 -2.32
C LEU A 198 -13.90 -6.52 -2.05
N ASP A 199 -14.56 -6.67 -0.90
CA ASP A 199 -15.26 -7.91 -0.55
C ASP A 199 -16.57 -8.06 -1.34
N SER A 200 -17.36 -9.11 -1.09
CA SER A 200 -18.63 -9.38 -1.77
C SER A 200 -19.66 -8.25 -1.63
N GLU A 201 -19.57 -7.46 -0.56
CA GLU A 201 -20.46 -6.32 -0.29
C GLU A 201 -19.84 -4.99 -0.74
N LEU A 202 -18.71 -5.03 -1.47
CA LEU A 202 -17.93 -3.86 -1.89
C LEU A 202 -17.40 -3.03 -0.70
N ASN A 203 -17.11 -3.66 0.44
CA ASN A 203 -16.37 -3.02 1.53
C ASN A 203 -14.87 -3.06 1.25
N PRO A 204 -14.11 -1.98 1.56
CA PRO A 204 -12.69 -1.91 1.28
C PRO A 204 -11.84 -2.65 2.31
N LYS A 205 -10.82 -3.36 1.82
CA LYS A 205 -9.74 -3.94 2.61
C LYS A 205 -8.39 -3.60 2.01
N ILE A 206 -7.48 -3.06 2.82
CA ILE A 206 -6.10 -2.74 2.41
C ILE A 206 -5.30 -4.05 2.37
N LEU A 207 -4.69 -4.34 1.23
CA LEU A 207 -3.76 -5.45 1.05
C LEU A 207 -2.36 -5.03 1.46
N ILE A 208 -1.82 -5.65 2.50
CA ILE A 208 -0.49 -5.38 3.04
C ILE A 208 0.54 -6.27 2.32
N LEU A 209 1.54 -5.66 1.67
CA LEU A 209 2.55 -6.36 0.87
C LEU A 209 3.79 -6.73 1.70
N VAL A 210 4.07 -8.04 1.80
CA VAL A 210 5.19 -8.63 2.58
C VAL A 210 6.45 -8.87 1.74
N CYS A 211 6.89 -7.88 0.96
CA CYS A 211 8.00 -8.07 0.02
C CYS A 211 8.94 -6.87 -0.10
N HIS A 212 10.25 -7.12 0.03
CA HIS A 212 11.32 -6.15 -0.21
C HIS A 212 11.40 -5.77 -1.69
N ILE A 213 11.13 -4.50 -1.99
CA ILE A 213 11.58 -3.85 -3.21
C ILE A 213 12.75 -2.95 -2.86
N SER A 214 13.78 -2.90 -3.70
CA SER A 214 14.66 -1.75 -3.72
C SER A 214 13.84 -0.50 -4.11
N TRP A 215 14.05 0.62 -3.41
CA TRP A 215 13.35 1.88 -3.68
C TRP A 215 13.38 2.35 -5.15
N LYS A 216 14.30 1.80 -5.96
CA LYS A 216 14.51 2.13 -7.38
C LYS A 216 13.68 1.28 -8.36
N GLU A 217 13.17 0.12 -7.97
CA GLU A 217 12.66 -0.86 -8.94
C GLU A 217 11.14 -0.95 -9.04
N ILE A 218 10.36 -0.55 -8.02
CA ILE A 218 8.90 -0.63 -8.07
C ILE A 218 8.32 0.50 -7.21
N VAL A 219 8.20 1.71 -7.75
CA VAL A 219 7.21 2.65 -7.22
C VAL A 219 6.55 3.39 -8.37
N GLN A 220 5.24 3.27 -8.45
CA GLN A 220 4.45 4.08 -9.37
C GLN A 220 4.42 5.50 -8.80
N LEU A 221 5.21 6.38 -9.42
CA LEU A 221 5.51 7.74 -8.95
C LEU A 221 4.26 8.60 -8.63
N GLY A 222 3.07 8.22 -9.09
CA GLY A 222 1.82 8.96 -8.84
C GLY A 222 1.29 8.92 -7.40
N TYR A 223 1.66 7.93 -6.57
CA TYR A 223 1.20 7.85 -5.17
C TYR A 223 2.29 8.26 -4.17
N MET A 224 3.51 8.49 -4.65
CA MET A 224 4.67 8.73 -3.81
C MET A 224 4.68 10.18 -3.31
N SER A 225 4.88 10.37 -2.01
CA SER A 225 5.05 11.72 -1.48
C SER A 225 6.34 12.37 -1.99
N PRO A 226 6.41 13.70 -2.12
CA PRO A 226 7.57 14.38 -2.70
C PRO A 226 8.90 14.07 -1.98
N GLU A 227 8.90 14.09 -0.65
CA GLU A 227 10.08 13.79 0.19
C GLU A 227 10.50 12.32 0.06
N TYR A 228 9.55 11.43 -0.17
CA TYR A 228 9.83 10.02 -0.39
C TYR A 228 10.41 9.80 -1.80
N ALA A 229 9.84 10.44 -2.82
CA ALA A 229 10.30 10.35 -4.20
C ALA A 229 11.71 10.93 -4.42
N VAL A 230 12.00 12.07 -3.79
CA VAL A 230 13.26 12.79 -4.00
C VAL A 230 14.35 12.29 -3.05
N ASN A 231 14.03 12.09 -1.78
CA ASN A 231 15.02 11.87 -0.73
C ASN A 231 14.96 10.46 -0.12
N GLY A 232 13.99 9.61 -0.52
CA GLY A 232 13.79 8.30 0.08
C GLY A 232 13.25 8.36 1.51
N LEU A 233 12.73 9.52 1.95
CA LEU A 233 12.24 9.73 3.30
C LEU A 233 10.83 9.19 3.44
N LEU A 234 10.72 8.01 4.05
CA LEU A 234 9.45 7.36 4.31
C LEU A 234 8.97 7.65 5.74
N SER A 235 7.69 8.00 5.87
CA SER A 235 7.02 8.22 7.15
C SER A 235 5.54 7.86 7.08
N LEU A 236 4.83 7.94 8.21
CA LEU A 236 3.36 7.83 8.23
C LEU A 236 2.70 8.87 7.31
N LYS A 237 3.31 10.06 7.21
CA LYS A 237 2.83 11.14 6.33
C LYS A 237 2.99 10.81 4.85
N SER A 238 3.86 9.86 4.48
CA SER A 238 3.95 9.35 3.10
C SER A 238 2.73 8.50 2.74
N ASP A 239 2.20 7.70 3.68
CA ASP A 239 0.94 6.98 3.47
C ASP A 239 -0.26 7.94 3.44
N VAL A 240 -0.26 8.99 4.26
CA VAL A 240 -1.31 10.03 4.24
C VAL A 240 -1.36 10.69 2.86
N PHE A 241 -0.22 11.03 2.27
CA PHE A 241 -0.15 11.55 0.91
C PHE A 241 -0.77 10.59 -0.09
N SER A 242 -0.38 9.32 -0.03
CA SER A 242 -0.90 8.25 -0.89
C SER A 242 -2.42 8.11 -0.76
N PHE A 243 -2.95 8.19 0.47
CA PHE A 243 -4.38 8.21 0.75
C PHE A 243 -5.08 9.41 0.11
N GLY A 244 -4.50 10.61 0.23
CA GLY A 244 -5.01 11.82 -0.42
C GLY A 244 -5.14 11.67 -1.93
N VAL A 245 -4.14 11.08 -2.60
CA VAL A 245 -4.21 10.77 -4.03
C VAL A 245 -5.38 9.82 -4.33
N ILE A 246 -5.56 8.74 -3.56
CA ILE A 246 -6.69 7.82 -3.73
C ILE A 246 -8.03 8.54 -3.59
N VAL A 247 -8.18 9.44 -2.61
CA VAL A 247 -9.41 10.23 -2.42
C VAL A 247 -9.68 11.09 -3.65
N LEU A 248 -8.66 11.79 -4.16
CA LEU A 248 -8.80 12.64 -5.36
C LEU A 248 -9.13 11.83 -6.63
N GLU A 249 -8.55 10.64 -6.79
CA GLU A 249 -8.90 9.72 -7.88
C GLU A 249 -10.33 9.18 -7.74
N MET A 250 -10.78 8.87 -6.53
CA MET A 250 -12.16 8.44 -6.24
C MET A 250 -13.19 9.53 -6.56
N LEU A 251 -12.84 10.80 -6.31
CA LEU A 251 -13.71 11.93 -6.61
C LEU A 251 -13.76 12.26 -8.10
N SER A 252 -12.60 12.27 -8.76
CA SER A 252 -12.49 12.68 -10.17
C SER A 252 -12.76 11.54 -11.17
N GLY A 253 -12.55 10.29 -10.78
CA GLY A 253 -12.48 9.16 -11.72
C GLY A 253 -11.26 9.19 -12.65
N ILE A 254 -10.31 10.10 -12.42
CA ILE A 254 -9.15 10.32 -13.30
C ILE A 254 -7.91 9.74 -12.62
N ARG A 255 -7.13 8.97 -13.39
CA ARG A 255 -5.88 8.36 -12.91
C ARG A 255 -4.79 9.42 -12.76
N ASN A 256 -4.06 9.38 -11.65
CA ASN A 256 -2.89 10.23 -11.44
C ASN A 256 -1.69 9.71 -12.27
N ASN A 257 -1.62 10.08 -13.55
CA ASN A 257 -0.53 9.69 -14.45
C ASN A 257 0.54 10.78 -14.53
N HIS A 258 1.60 10.65 -13.73
CA HIS A 258 2.72 11.60 -13.76
C HIS A 258 3.74 11.40 -14.90
N PHE A 259 3.53 10.46 -15.82
CA PHE A 259 4.48 10.19 -16.91
C PHE A 259 3.76 9.88 -18.23
N LYS A 260 3.53 10.93 -19.03
CA LYS A 260 3.61 10.81 -20.50
C LYS A 260 3.77 12.13 -21.26
N ASN A 261 3.47 13.29 -20.68
CA ASN A 261 3.67 14.56 -21.36
C ASN A 261 4.37 15.57 -20.45
N GLN A 262 5.64 15.88 -20.75
CA GLN A 262 6.34 17.06 -20.21
C GLN A 262 5.73 18.38 -20.73
N ASP A 263 4.78 18.32 -21.68
CA ASP A 263 4.15 19.49 -22.31
C ASP A 263 2.76 19.85 -21.76
N HIS A 264 2.26 19.15 -20.73
CA HIS A 264 0.95 19.44 -20.14
C HIS A 264 1.02 19.48 -18.61
N PRO A 265 0.94 20.67 -17.97
CA PRO A 265 0.94 20.84 -16.52
C PRO A 265 -0.41 20.45 -15.88
N HIS A 266 -1.09 19.43 -16.42
CA HIS A 266 -2.37 18.93 -15.92
C HIS A 266 -2.15 17.90 -14.81
N ASN A 267 -1.46 18.30 -13.74
CA ASN A 267 -1.44 17.53 -12.51
C ASN A 267 -2.78 17.76 -11.80
N LEU A 268 -3.46 16.68 -11.38
CA LEU A 268 -4.64 16.77 -10.50
C LEU A 268 -4.33 17.57 -9.21
N LEU A 269 -3.05 17.57 -8.82
CA LEU A 269 -2.48 18.28 -7.68
C LEU A 269 -2.17 19.76 -7.95
N GLY A 270 -2.08 20.18 -9.24
CA GLY A 270 -1.57 21.48 -9.65
C GLY A 270 -2.63 22.48 -10.14
N GLN A 271 -3.84 22.03 -10.47
CA GLN A 271 -4.92 22.92 -10.87
C GLN A 271 -6.20 22.53 -10.14
N GLY A 272 -6.89 23.52 -9.58
CA GLY A 272 -8.21 23.43 -8.95
C GLY A 272 -9.33 22.96 -9.88
N ARG A 273 -9.06 22.09 -10.86
CA ARG A 273 -10.03 21.40 -11.71
C ARG A 273 -10.89 20.40 -10.97
N ALA A 274 -10.54 20.03 -9.73
CA ALA A 274 -11.49 19.36 -8.84
C ALA A 274 -12.78 20.18 -8.62
N LEU A 275 -12.72 21.49 -8.87
CA LEU A 275 -13.86 22.44 -8.81
C LEU A 275 -14.66 22.54 -10.12
N GLU A 276 -14.18 22.02 -11.26
CA GLU A 276 -14.90 22.10 -12.55
C GLU A 276 -16.09 21.12 -12.65
N PHE A 277 -16.27 20.23 -11.67
CA PHE A 277 -17.37 19.26 -11.60
C PHE A 277 -18.50 19.70 -10.66
N MET A 278 -18.56 20.98 -10.29
CA MET A 278 -19.42 21.49 -9.24
C MET A 278 -20.78 21.97 -9.76
N ASP A 279 -21.69 21.02 -10.01
CA ASP A 279 -23.11 21.32 -10.18
C ASP A 279 -23.78 21.61 -8.82
N ALA A 280 -24.81 22.47 -8.84
CA ALA A 280 -25.49 22.98 -7.66
C ALA A 280 -26.43 21.95 -6.99
N SER A 281 -25.86 20.94 -6.31
CA SER A 281 -26.50 20.15 -5.23
C SER A 281 -25.48 19.16 -4.61
N ILE A 282 -24.28 19.63 -4.30
CA ILE A 282 -23.20 18.75 -3.82
C ILE A 282 -23.50 18.29 -2.38
N PRO A 283 -23.49 16.97 -2.10
CA PRO A 283 -23.54 16.47 -0.73
C PRO A 283 -22.40 17.04 0.10
N SER A 284 -22.67 17.50 1.32
CA SER A 284 -21.65 18.11 2.20
C SER A 284 -20.44 17.20 2.44
N GLU A 285 -20.65 15.88 2.39
CA GLU A 285 -19.64 14.85 2.49
C GLU A 285 -18.64 14.89 1.34
N LEU A 286 -19.07 15.26 0.12
CA LEU A 286 -18.21 15.30 -1.06
C LEU A 286 -17.22 16.45 -0.96
N LEU A 287 -17.70 17.64 -0.58
CA LEU A 287 -16.83 18.79 -0.31
C LEU A 287 -15.82 18.47 0.80
N ARG A 288 -16.26 17.75 1.83
CA ARG A 288 -15.38 17.32 2.92
C ARG A 288 -14.31 16.35 2.44
N CYS A 289 -14.66 15.33 1.66
CA CYS A 289 -13.69 14.42 1.06
C CYS A 289 -12.70 15.16 0.17
N LEU A 290 -13.14 16.17 -0.59
CA LEU A 290 -12.25 16.99 -1.40
C LEU A 290 -11.25 17.78 -0.54
N GLN A 291 -11.73 18.46 0.49
CA GLN A 291 -10.89 19.21 1.43
C GLN A 291 -9.86 18.29 2.10
N VAL A 292 -10.30 17.15 2.62
CA VAL A 292 -9.42 16.15 3.25
C VAL A 292 -8.40 15.62 2.25
N GLY A 293 -8.82 15.29 1.03
CA GLY A 293 -7.93 14.83 -0.04
C GLY A 293 -6.83 15.84 -0.34
N LEU A 294 -7.19 17.12 -0.45
CA LEU A 294 -6.25 18.23 -0.68
C LEU A 294 -5.30 18.48 0.51
N LEU A 295 -5.79 18.37 1.74
CA LEU A 295 -4.95 18.46 2.95
C LEU A 295 -3.96 17.29 3.04
N CYS A 296 -4.37 16.09 2.63
CA CYS A 296 -3.51 14.92 2.65
C CYS A 296 -2.33 15.03 1.66
N VAL A 297 -2.50 15.72 0.54
CA VAL A 297 -1.48 15.84 -0.53
C VAL A 297 -0.60 17.08 -0.42
N GLN A 298 -0.56 17.75 0.73
CA GLN A 298 0.32 18.91 0.94
C GLN A 298 1.80 18.54 0.71
N LYS A 299 2.57 19.51 0.19
CA LYS A 299 3.97 19.30 -0.17
C LYS A 299 4.81 18.92 1.06
N LEU A 300 4.65 19.65 2.17
CA LEU A 300 5.37 19.41 3.40
C LEU A 300 4.65 18.35 4.26
N PRO A 301 5.35 17.34 4.80
CA PRO A 301 4.76 16.31 5.66
C PRO A 301 4.05 16.85 6.90
N GLU A 302 4.57 17.93 7.49
CA GLU A 302 4.04 18.60 8.68
C GLU A 302 2.65 19.21 8.47
N ASP A 303 2.34 19.65 7.25
CA ASP A 303 1.06 20.26 6.89
C ASP A 303 -0.05 19.22 6.62
N ARG A 304 0.32 17.94 6.48
CA ARG A 304 -0.63 16.85 6.25
C ARG A 304 -1.28 16.45 7.58
N PRO A 305 -2.60 16.16 7.63
CA PRO A 305 -3.25 15.69 8.84
C PRO A 305 -2.76 14.28 9.23
N ASP A 306 -2.90 13.93 10.51
CA ASP A 306 -2.81 12.54 10.93
C ASP A 306 -4.11 11.78 10.58
N MET A 307 -4.03 10.45 10.46
CA MET A 307 -5.21 9.66 10.09
C MET A 307 -6.33 9.69 11.14
N SER A 308 -6.02 9.98 12.40
CA SER A 308 -7.03 10.20 13.45
C SER A 308 -7.88 11.44 13.15
N SER A 309 -7.22 12.52 12.73
CA SER A 309 -7.89 13.75 12.28
C SER A 309 -8.72 13.50 11.03
N VAL A 310 -8.18 12.76 10.05
CA VAL A 310 -8.88 12.40 8.81
C VAL A 310 -10.17 11.63 9.08
N VAL A 311 -10.16 10.65 9.98
CA VAL A 311 -11.34 9.84 10.34
C VAL A 311 -12.37 10.64 11.17
N SER A 312 -11.91 11.66 11.90
CA SER A 312 -12.77 12.50 12.76
C SER A 312 -13.47 13.63 12.00
N HIS A 313 -13.12 13.89 10.74
CA HIS A 313 -13.75 14.91 9.89
C HIS A 313 -15.04 14.40 9.23
#